data_AF-K4HY91-F1
#
_entry.id   AF-K4HY91-F1
#
_cell.length_a   1.000
_cell.length_b   1.000
_cell.length_c   1.000
_cell.angle_alpha   90.00
_cell.angle_beta   90.00
_cell.angle_gamma   90.00
#
_symmetry.space_group_name_H-M   'P 1'
#
loop_
_entity.id
_entity.type
_entity.pdbx_description
1 polymer ?
#
loop_
_entity_poly.entity_id
_entity_poly.type
_entity_poly.pdbx_seq_one_letter_code
_entity_poly.pdbx_strand_id
1 'polypeptide(L)' 'DWNGDKVKAQYGGFSIQGETNKYQLSVSNYRGTAGNALLEGASQLYGENRTMTIHNSMFFSTFDRDNDG' A
#
# COMPACT_ATOMS: atom_id res chain seq x y z
N ASP A 1 -7.28 3.36 17.71
CA ASP A 1 -6.30 2.46 18.34
C ASP A 1 -6.97 1.85 19.57
N TRP A 2 -6.22 1.21 20.48
CA TRP A 2 -6.78 0.68 21.74
C TRP A 2 -7.26 1.79 22.71
N ASN A 3 -6.87 3.05 22.49
CA ASN A 3 -7.32 4.23 23.24
C ASN A 3 -8.55 4.92 22.61
N GLY A 4 -8.99 4.45 21.43
CA GLY A 4 -10.13 5.02 20.70
C GLY A 4 -9.77 6.06 19.64
N ASP A 5 -8.50 6.38 19.43
CA ASP A 5 -8.04 7.34 18.43
C ASP A 5 -8.29 6.82 17.00
N LYS A 6 -8.62 7.73 16.08
CA LYS A 6 -8.99 7.37 14.70
C LYS A 6 -8.22 8.21 13.69
N VAL A 7 -7.81 7.55 12.63
CA VAL A 7 -7.20 8.16 11.45
C VAL A 7 -7.83 7.60 10.19
N LYS A 8 -7.61 8.25 9.05
CA LYS A 8 -8.12 7.79 7.74
C LYS A 8 -7.07 7.93 6.65
N ALA A 9 -7.15 7.06 5.65
CA ALA A 9 -6.45 7.18 4.38
C ALA A 9 -7.48 7.04 3.26
N GLN A 10 -7.65 8.09 2.46
CA GLN A 10 -8.51 8.09 1.29
C GLN A 10 -7.62 8.15 0.05
N TYR A 11 -7.87 7.27 -0.92
CA TYR A 11 -7.21 7.27 -2.21
C TYR A 11 -8.27 7.56 -3.28
N GLY A 12 -8.17 8.74 -3.93
CA GLY A 12 -9.14 9.15 -4.94
C GLY A 12 -9.06 8.33 -6.24
N GLY A 13 -7.92 7.69 -6.51
CA GLY A 13 -7.80 6.64 -7.51
C GLY A 13 -7.51 5.30 -6.84
N PHE A 14 -8.25 4.27 -7.23
CA PHE A 14 -8.07 2.90 -6.76
C PHE A 14 -8.49 1.92 -7.86
N SER A 15 -7.61 0.98 -8.19
CA SER A 15 -7.94 -0.13 -9.09
C SER A 15 -7.16 -1.40 -8.72
N ILE A 16 -7.74 -2.54 -9.07
CA ILE A 16 -7.18 -3.87 -8.92
C ILE A 16 -7.29 -4.56 -10.28
N GLN A 17 -6.18 -5.13 -10.74
CA GLN A 17 -6.16 -5.87 -12.01
C GLN A 17 -6.76 -7.28 -11.87
N GLY A 18 -6.99 -7.96 -12.99
CA GLY A 18 -7.43 -9.35 -13.00
C GLY A 18 -6.37 -10.36 -12.51
N GLU A 19 -6.77 -11.61 -12.36
CA GLU A 19 -5.92 -12.71 -11.87
C GLU A 19 -4.67 -12.96 -12.73
N THR A 20 -4.77 -12.82 -14.06
CA THR A 20 -3.62 -12.90 -14.98
C THR A 20 -2.51 -11.91 -14.63
N ASN A 21 -2.90 -10.77 -14.04
CA ASN A 21 -2.01 -9.72 -13.55
C ASN A 21 -1.87 -9.76 -12.02
N LYS A 22 -2.17 -10.91 -11.40
CA LYS A 22 -1.93 -11.21 -9.99
C LYS A 22 -2.56 -10.18 -9.05
N TYR A 23 -3.72 -9.66 -9.44
CA TYR A 23 -4.46 -8.63 -8.69
C TYR A 23 -3.62 -7.40 -8.34
N GLN A 24 -2.76 -6.96 -9.26
CA GLN A 24 -1.91 -5.78 -9.08
C GLN A 24 -2.71 -4.56 -8.60
N LEU A 25 -2.24 -3.91 -7.54
CA LEU A 25 -2.84 -2.73 -6.94
C LEU A 25 -2.36 -1.45 -7.63
N SER A 26 -3.28 -0.52 -7.90
CA SER A 26 -2.94 0.87 -8.21
C SER A 26 -3.74 1.84 -7.35
N VAL A 27 -3.05 2.79 -6.72
CA VAL A 27 -3.66 3.88 -5.94
C VAL A 27 -3.09 5.23 -6.33
N SER A 28 -3.87 6.29 -6.16
CA SER A 28 -3.44 7.68 -6.36
C SER A 28 -4.33 8.66 -5.58
N ASN A 29 -3.99 9.94 -5.60
CA ASN A 29 -4.78 11.02 -5.00
C ASN A 29 -5.02 10.81 -3.49
N TYR A 30 -3.95 10.53 -2.74
CA TYR A 30 -4.04 10.34 -1.29
C TYR A 30 -4.52 11.61 -0.57
N ARG A 31 -5.40 11.44 0.41
CA ARG A 31 -5.78 12.44 1.40
C ARG A 31 -6.13 11.76 2.72
N GLY A 32 -5.59 12.20 3.84
CA GLY A 32 -5.87 11.55 5.10
C GLY A 32 -5.00 12.01 6.26
N THR A 33 -5.22 11.38 7.41
CA THR A 33 -4.49 11.61 8.66
C THR A 33 -3.70 10.38 9.10
N ALA A 34 -3.85 9.23 8.40
CA ALA A 34 -3.19 7.97 8.77
C ALA A 34 -1.75 7.85 8.26
N GLY A 35 -1.34 8.72 7.34
CA GLY A 35 -0.08 8.60 6.60
C GLY A 35 -0.28 7.87 5.26
N ASN A 36 0.55 8.23 4.27
CA ASN A 36 0.43 7.74 2.90
C ASN A 36 1.21 6.44 2.66
N ALA A 37 0.99 5.43 3.49
CA ALA A 37 1.81 4.21 3.49
C ALA A 37 1.81 3.48 2.14
N LEU A 38 0.69 3.48 1.39
CA LEU A 38 0.62 2.77 0.11
C LEU A 38 1.47 3.38 -1.01
N LEU A 39 1.67 4.72 -1.01
CA LEU A 39 2.44 5.40 -2.06
C LEU A 39 3.85 5.80 -1.61
N GLU A 40 4.06 6.02 -0.31
CA GLU A 40 5.31 6.57 0.22
C GLU A 40 6.07 5.59 1.12
N GLY A 41 5.47 4.44 1.45
CA GLY A 41 6.07 3.43 2.32
C GLY A 41 6.11 3.87 3.79
N ALA A 42 6.93 3.17 4.59
CA ALA A 42 7.07 3.40 6.02
C ALA A 42 7.83 4.71 6.31
N SER A 43 7.17 5.66 6.98
CA SER A 43 7.71 7.01 7.25
C SER A 43 8.95 7.03 8.15
N GLN A 44 9.16 6.00 8.95
CA GLN A 44 10.31 5.85 9.83
C GLN A 44 11.56 5.31 9.12
N LEU A 45 11.42 4.77 7.91
CA LEU A 45 12.53 4.27 7.10
C LEU A 45 13.04 5.37 6.14
N TYR A 46 14.22 5.16 5.58
CA TYR A 46 14.88 6.10 4.65
C TYR A 46 15.51 5.35 3.48
N GLY A 47 15.66 6.04 2.34
CA GLY A 47 16.32 5.49 1.15
C GLY A 47 15.66 4.21 0.65
N GLU A 48 16.49 3.22 0.28
CA GLU A 48 16.07 1.93 -0.21
C GLU A 48 15.06 1.25 0.73
N ASN A 49 15.37 1.19 2.02
CA ASN A 49 14.51 0.57 3.05
C ASN A 49 13.08 1.13 3.07
N ARG A 50 12.89 2.43 2.78
CA ARG A 50 11.53 3.00 2.66
C ARG A 50 10.87 2.53 1.36
N THR A 51 11.58 2.61 0.24
CA THR A 51 11.03 2.30 -1.07
C THR A 51 10.59 0.85 -1.24
N MET A 52 11.26 -0.11 -0.58
CA MET A 52 10.85 -1.53 -0.55
C MET A 52 9.54 -1.78 0.22
N THR A 53 9.01 -0.79 0.94
CA THR A 53 7.75 -0.91 1.68
C THR A 53 6.56 -0.20 1.00
N ILE A 54 6.74 0.25 -0.24
CA ILE A 54 5.67 0.88 -1.03
C ILE A 54 4.77 -0.22 -1.63
N HIS A 55 3.46 -0.10 -1.43
CA HIS A 55 2.49 -1.09 -1.93
C HIS A 55 1.91 -0.77 -3.31
N ASN A 56 1.94 0.49 -3.75
CA ASN A 56 1.44 0.86 -5.06
C ASN A 56 2.19 0.10 -6.15
N SER A 57 1.46 -0.50 -7.09
CA SER A 57 1.96 -1.40 -8.14
C SER A 57 2.42 -2.79 -7.68
N MET A 58 2.30 -3.14 -6.40
CA MET A 58 2.60 -4.50 -5.91
C MET A 58 1.51 -5.50 -6.31
N PHE A 59 1.92 -6.76 -6.42
CA PHE A 59 1.02 -7.89 -6.64
C PHE A 59 0.45 -8.41 -5.33
N PHE A 60 -0.63 -9.18 -5.44
CA PHE A 60 -1.18 -9.90 -4.31
C PHE A 60 -0.48 -11.24 -4.12
N SER A 61 -0.10 -11.52 -2.88
CA SER A 61 0.54 -12.77 -2.47
C SER A 61 -0.21 -13.37 -1.29
N THR A 62 -0.21 -14.69 -1.21
CA THR A 62 -0.66 -15.46 -0.04
C THR A 62 0.49 -16.35 0.42
N PHE A 63 0.35 -16.96 1.60
CA PHE A 63 1.41 -17.82 2.17
C PHE A 63 1.83 -18.99 1.25
N ASP A 64 0.96 -19.40 0.33
CA ASP A 64 1.16 -20.47 -0.66
C ASP A 64 1.29 -19.95 -2.11
N ARG A 65 1.31 -18.63 -2.31
CA ARG A 65 1.47 -17.99 -3.62
C ARG A 65 2.33 -16.74 -3.51
N ASP A 66 3.63 -16.94 -3.69
CA ASP A 66 4.62 -15.86 -3.71
C ASP A 66 4.55 -15.06 -5.01
N ASN A 67 4.20 -13.78 -4.88
CA ASN A 67 4.35 -12.72 -5.89
C ASN A 67 4.93 -11.44 -5.25
N ASP A 68 5.56 -11.55 -4.07
CA ASP A 68 6.17 -10.39 -3.42
C ASP A 68 7.55 -10.08 -4.00
N GLY A 69 8.14 -8.96 -3.58
CA GLY A 69 9.41 -8.44 -4.11
C GLY A 69 10.01 -7.35 -3.22
#